data_AF-A0A959T2Y7-F1
#
_entry.id   AF-A0A959T2Y7-F1
#
_cell.length_a   1.000
_cell.length_b   1.000
_cell.length_c   1.000
_cell.angle_alpha   90.00
_cell.angle_beta   90.00
_cell.angle_gamma   90.00
#
_symmetry.space_group_name_H-M   'P 1'
#
loop_
_entity.id
_entity.type
_entity.pdbx_description
1 polymer ?
#
loop_
_entity_poly.entity_id
_entity_poly.type
_entity_poly.pdbx_seq_one_letter_code
_entity_poly.pdbx_strand_id
1 'polypeptide(L)'
;DLIQERLGQANFFPFGIGSSTNRYLLEALAHVGHSEPLVATNADEARRVAQEFRTMIASPVLTDVKLAFEGMDVYDVIPKSVPDLFADKPIVVYGKYRGRADGRVRVTGSNGAGRFDQSMPVAQANVSGDNAALRYLWARQKIRVLSDYNHFSGQPETRKQIVDLGLKYNLLTEFTSFVAVDHSRPADKGRSLQKSMHNTSGSVPEPHEWSLIALGVLLLVFLLFANKGAFHA
;
A
#
# COMPACT_ATOMS: atom_id res chain seq x y z
N ASP A 1 10.70 -11.68 0.54
CA ASP A 1 11.32 -11.93 -0.78
C ASP A 1 10.55 -12.90 -1.65
N LEU A 2 10.49 -14.19 -1.29
CA LEU A 2 9.85 -15.19 -2.15
C LEU A 2 8.41 -14.85 -2.56
N ILE A 3 7.56 -14.44 -1.62
CA ILE A 3 6.17 -14.07 -1.91
C ILE A 3 6.13 -12.84 -2.82
N GLN A 4 6.80 -11.75 -2.43
CA GLN A 4 6.79 -10.47 -3.16
C GLN A 4 7.26 -10.60 -4.62
N GLU A 5 8.31 -11.38 -4.85
CA GLU A 5 8.88 -11.57 -6.20
C GLU A 5 8.00 -12.47 -7.08
N ARG A 6 7.16 -13.32 -6.47
CA ARG A 6 6.34 -14.33 -7.15
C ARG A 6 4.85 -14.02 -7.18
N LEU A 7 4.40 -12.84 -6.74
CA LEU A 7 2.97 -12.47 -6.75
C LEU A 7 2.31 -12.57 -8.13
N GLY A 8 3.06 -12.37 -9.21
CA GLY A 8 2.55 -12.54 -10.58
C GLY A 8 2.47 -14.00 -11.05
N GLN A 9 2.87 -14.97 -10.22
CA GLN A 9 2.84 -16.41 -10.51
C GLN A 9 1.89 -17.18 -9.59
N ALA A 10 1.73 -16.70 -8.35
CA ALA A 10 0.82 -17.27 -7.38
C ALA A 10 0.30 -16.19 -6.43
N ASN A 11 -1.00 -16.22 -6.17
CA ASN A 11 -1.62 -15.40 -5.13
C ASN A 11 -1.40 -16.06 -3.75
N PHE A 12 -1.16 -15.24 -2.73
CA PHE A 12 -0.88 -15.71 -1.38
C PHE A 12 -1.95 -15.21 -0.41
N PHE A 13 -2.55 -16.11 0.39
CA PHE A 13 -3.61 -15.79 1.35
C PHE A 13 -3.33 -16.48 2.69
N PRO A 14 -2.88 -15.76 3.73
CA PRO A 14 -2.59 -16.36 5.02
C PRO A 14 -3.86 -16.61 5.83
N PHE A 15 -3.93 -17.78 6.45
CA PHE A 15 -5.01 -18.19 7.33
C PHE A 15 -4.54 -18.39 8.76
N GLY A 16 -5.31 -17.88 9.72
CA GLY A 16 -5.19 -18.17 11.14
C GLY A 16 -6.44 -18.84 11.67
N ILE A 17 -6.32 -20.07 12.19
CA ILE A 17 -7.43 -20.77 12.84
C ILE A 17 -7.15 -20.89 14.34
N GLY A 18 -8.12 -20.50 15.16
CA GLY A 18 -8.04 -20.46 16.61
C GLY A 18 -7.64 -19.09 17.17
N SER A 19 -7.77 -18.94 18.49
CA SER A 19 -7.52 -17.69 19.22
C SER A 19 -6.04 -17.41 19.47
N SER A 20 -5.15 -18.40 19.32
CA SER A 20 -3.72 -18.30 19.63
C SER A 20 -2.82 -18.19 18.39
N THR A 21 -3.32 -17.59 17.32
CA THR A 21 -2.56 -17.39 16.08
C THR A 21 -1.61 -16.19 16.22
N ASN A 22 -0.46 -16.26 15.55
CA ASN A 22 0.47 -15.13 15.49
C ASN A 22 -0.05 -14.10 14.46
N ARG A 23 -0.83 -13.12 14.93
CA ARG A 23 -1.45 -12.10 14.05
C ARG A 23 -0.42 -11.23 13.34
N TYR A 24 0.67 -10.86 14.01
CA TYR A 24 1.77 -10.10 13.40
C TYR A 24 2.33 -10.81 12.16
N LEU A 25 2.56 -12.12 12.26
CA LEU A 25 3.03 -12.91 11.12
C LEU A 25 1.99 -12.96 9.99
N LEU A 26 0.72 -13.21 10.33
CA LEU A 26 -0.35 -13.31 9.33
C LEU A 26 -0.56 -11.99 8.58
N GLU A 27 -0.57 -10.87 9.30
CA GLU A 27 -0.68 -9.53 8.72
C GLU A 27 0.50 -9.20 7.82
N ALA A 28 1.73 -9.47 8.27
CA ALA A 28 2.92 -9.24 7.46
C ALA A 28 2.91 -10.10 6.18
N LEU A 29 2.52 -11.38 6.29
CA LEU A 29 2.36 -12.25 5.13
C LEU A 29 1.26 -11.76 4.17
N ALA A 30 0.16 -11.25 4.70
CA ALA A 30 -0.95 -10.72 3.90
C ALA A 30 -0.52 -9.45 3.16
N HIS A 31 0.17 -8.54 3.85
CA HIS A 31 0.70 -7.33 3.25
C HIS A 31 1.68 -7.64 2.12
N VAL A 32 2.63 -8.56 2.34
CA VAL A 32 3.57 -9.00 1.30
C VAL A 32 2.84 -9.73 0.17
N GLY A 33 1.77 -10.46 0.50
CA GLY A 33 0.86 -11.15 -0.42
C GLY A 33 -0.07 -10.23 -1.23
N HIS A 34 -0.13 -8.94 -0.89
CA HIS A 34 -1.19 -8.02 -1.33
C HIS A 34 -2.61 -8.57 -1.10
N SER A 35 -2.77 -9.30 0.00
CA SER A 35 -4.02 -9.89 0.46
C SER A 35 -4.40 -9.36 1.84
N GLU A 36 -5.48 -9.89 2.40
CA GLU A 36 -5.87 -9.66 3.80
C GLU A 36 -5.67 -10.95 4.59
N PRO A 37 -5.34 -10.87 5.89
CA PRO A 37 -5.24 -12.05 6.74
C PRO A 37 -6.65 -12.57 7.05
N LEU A 38 -6.84 -13.88 6.88
CA LEU A 38 -8.11 -14.54 7.14
C LEU A 38 -8.04 -15.27 8.48
N VAL A 39 -8.66 -14.70 9.52
CA VAL A 39 -8.58 -15.23 10.89
C VAL A 39 -9.96 -15.67 11.37
N ALA A 40 -10.04 -16.91 11.85
CA ALA A 40 -11.23 -17.46 12.48
C ALA A 40 -10.88 -17.99 13.88
N THR A 41 -11.52 -17.47 14.91
CA THR A 41 -11.22 -17.83 16.31
C THR A 41 -12.10 -18.95 16.87
N ASN A 42 -13.19 -19.28 16.18
CA ASN A 42 -14.14 -20.33 16.53
C ASN A 42 -14.75 -20.98 15.27
N ALA A 43 -15.56 -22.02 15.46
CA ALA A 43 -16.12 -22.83 14.38
C ALA A 43 -17.12 -22.06 13.48
N ASP A 44 -17.89 -21.14 14.05
CA ASP A 44 -18.85 -20.33 13.29
C ASP A 44 -18.13 -19.31 12.42
N GLU A 45 -17.12 -18.64 12.96
CA GLU A 45 -16.21 -17.78 12.20
C GLU A 45 -15.47 -18.55 11.11
N ALA A 46 -15.00 -19.77 11.38
CA ALA A 46 -14.29 -20.57 10.40
C ALA A 46 -15.14 -20.86 9.16
N ARG A 47 -16.44 -21.19 9.36
CA ARG A 47 -17.39 -21.38 8.26
C ARG A 47 -17.58 -20.10 7.44
N ARG A 48 -17.76 -18.97 8.12
CA ARG A 48 -17.94 -17.66 7.47
C ARG A 48 -16.70 -17.25 6.67
N VAL A 49 -15.52 -17.28 7.29
CA VAL A 49 -14.24 -16.93 6.66
C VAL A 49 -13.95 -17.84 5.46
N ALA A 50 -14.25 -19.14 5.55
CA ALA A 50 -14.11 -20.06 4.43
C ALA A 50 -15.05 -19.72 3.26
N GLN A 51 -16.28 -19.29 3.55
CA GLN A 51 -17.24 -18.88 2.52
C GLN A 51 -16.84 -17.54 1.86
N GLU A 52 -16.41 -16.56 2.65
CA GLU A 52 -15.87 -15.28 2.16
C GLU A 52 -14.67 -15.54 1.24
N PHE A 53 -13.71 -16.35 1.70
CA PHE A 53 -12.54 -16.73 0.91
C PHE A 53 -12.92 -17.43 -0.39
N ARG A 54 -13.81 -18.42 -0.33
CA ARG A 54 -14.28 -19.17 -1.52
C ARG A 54 -14.88 -18.22 -2.56
N THR A 55 -15.67 -17.25 -2.11
CA THR A 55 -16.33 -16.28 -2.99
C THR A 55 -15.31 -15.40 -3.71
N MET A 56 -14.32 -14.90 -2.95
CA MET A 56 -13.22 -14.09 -3.46
C MET A 56 -12.41 -14.87 -4.52
N ILE A 57 -11.90 -16.06 -4.20
CA ILE A 57 -11.03 -16.81 -5.13
C ILE A 57 -11.77 -17.39 -6.34
N ALA A 58 -13.10 -17.53 -6.26
CA ALA A 58 -13.92 -17.99 -7.37
C ALA A 58 -14.13 -16.93 -8.46
N SER A 59 -13.75 -15.67 -8.20
CA SER A 59 -14.06 -14.53 -9.08
C SER A 59 -12.81 -13.75 -9.53
N PRO A 60 -11.79 -14.38 -10.16
CA PRO A 60 -10.69 -13.65 -10.77
C PRO A 60 -11.17 -12.90 -12.02
N VAL A 61 -10.92 -11.60 -12.06
CA VAL A 61 -11.28 -10.71 -13.18
C VAL A 61 -10.15 -10.62 -14.20
N LEU A 62 -8.89 -10.61 -13.74
CA LEU A 62 -7.70 -10.54 -14.59
C LEU A 62 -6.52 -11.23 -13.91
N THR A 63 -5.87 -12.17 -14.61
CA THR A 63 -4.69 -12.90 -14.14
C THR A 63 -3.44 -12.60 -14.97
N ASP A 64 -2.26 -12.95 -14.46
CA ASP A 64 -0.95 -12.65 -15.09
C ASP A 64 -0.82 -11.15 -15.43
N VAL A 65 -1.20 -10.31 -14.46
CA VAL A 65 -1.26 -8.85 -14.64
C VAL A 65 0.15 -8.31 -14.79
N LYS A 66 0.41 -7.63 -15.91
CA LYS A 66 1.68 -6.95 -16.18
C LYS A 66 1.42 -5.48 -16.45
N LEU A 67 2.28 -4.65 -15.88
CA LEU A 67 2.25 -3.20 -16.02
C LEU A 67 3.51 -2.75 -16.76
N ALA A 68 3.31 -1.98 -17.83
CA ALA A 68 4.39 -1.33 -18.57
C ALA A 68 4.14 0.18 -18.67
N PHE A 69 5.23 0.94 -18.63
CA PHE A 69 5.21 2.39 -18.76
C PHE A 69 5.92 2.76 -20.07
N GLU A 70 5.20 3.35 -21.00
CA GLU A 70 5.68 3.67 -22.34
C GLU A 70 5.91 5.18 -22.44
N GLY A 71 7.11 5.60 -22.84
CA GLY A 71 7.45 7.03 -23.01
C GLY A 71 7.56 7.83 -21.70
N MET A 72 7.78 7.17 -20.56
CA MET A 72 8.00 7.83 -19.25
C MET A 72 9.16 7.18 -18.50
N ASP A 73 9.93 7.98 -17.77
CA ASP A 73 10.93 7.47 -16.82
C ASP A 73 10.27 7.24 -15.47
N VAL A 74 9.73 6.03 -15.27
CA VAL A 74 9.06 5.61 -14.03
C VAL A 74 10.01 4.78 -13.16
N TYR A 75 10.06 5.10 -11.87
CA TYR A 75 10.91 4.43 -10.89
C TYR A 75 10.20 4.30 -9.53
N ASP A 76 10.80 3.54 -8.59
CA ASP A 76 10.24 3.33 -7.25
C ASP A 76 8.78 2.80 -7.27
N VAL A 77 8.47 1.88 -8.19
CA VAL A 77 7.14 1.29 -8.35
C VAL A 77 6.86 0.25 -7.26
N ILE A 78 5.65 0.29 -6.69
CA ILE A 78 5.17 -0.63 -5.65
C ILE A 78 3.72 -1.02 -5.96
N PRO A 79 3.39 -2.32 -5.96
CA PRO A 79 4.29 -3.45 -5.76
C PRO A 79 5.27 -3.68 -6.90
N LYS A 80 6.34 -4.45 -6.63
CA LYS A 80 7.30 -4.90 -7.65
C LYS A 80 6.67 -5.88 -8.64
N SER A 81 5.85 -6.79 -8.13
CA SER A 81 5.07 -7.76 -8.91
C SER A 81 3.59 -7.51 -8.65
N VAL A 82 2.79 -7.39 -9.71
CA VAL A 82 1.36 -7.08 -9.60
C VAL A 82 0.59 -8.40 -9.39
N PRO A 83 -0.27 -8.49 -8.36
CA PRO A 83 -1.09 -9.69 -8.12
C PRO A 83 -2.24 -9.79 -9.14
N ASP A 84 -2.97 -10.90 -9.11
CA ASP A 84 -4.19 -11.04 -9.89
C ASP A 84 -5.29 -10.09 -9.36
N LEU A 85 -6.16 -9.64 -10.26
CA LEU A 85 -7.31 -8.80 -9.94
C LEU A 85 -8.51 -9.67 -9.62
N PHE A 86 -9.06 -9.53 -8.41
CA PHE A 86 -10.32 -10.15 -7.99
C PHE A 86 -11.45 -9.13 -8.01
N ALA A 87 -12.70 -9.59 -8.17
CA ALA A 87 -13.87 -8.71 -8.36
C ALA A 87 -14.12 -7.73 -7.20
N ASP A 88 -13.73 -8.12 -5.99
CA ASP A 88 -13.91 -7.39 -4.73
C ASP A 88 -12.64 -6.65 -4.27
N LYS A 89 -11.52 -6.78 -4.99
CA LYS A 89 -10.21 -6.25 -4.56
C LYS A 89 -9.51 -5.45 -5.65
N PRO A 90 -9.45 -4.11 -5.54
CA PRO A 90 -8.73 -3.29 -6.51
C PRO A 90 -7.22 -3.45 -6.34
N ILE A 91 -6.50 -3.41 -7.47
CA ILE A 91 -5.05 -3.31 -7.49
C ILE A 91 -4.67 -1.83 -7.46
N VAL A 92 -3.83 -1.43 -6.49
CA VAL A 92 -3.28 -0.08 -6.41
C VAL A 92 -1.78 -0.13 -6.59
N VAL A 93 -1.30 0.55 -7.64
CA VAL A 93 0.13 0.67 -7.92
C VAL A 93 0.57 2.11 -7.70
N TYR A 94 1.63 2.27 -6.90
CA TYR A 94 2.28 3.54 -6.64
C TYR A 94 3.60 3.59 -7.40
N GLY A 95 3.99 4.76 -7.88
CA GLY A 95 5.28 4.95 -8.55
C GLY A 95 5.65 6.42 -8.60
N LYS A 96 6.94 6.67 -8.86
CA LYS A 96 7.45 8.00 -9.15
C LYS A 96 7.85 8.07 -10.61
N TYR A 97 7.91 9.27 -11.15
CA TYR A 97 8.44 9.50 -12.48
C TYR A 97 9.37 10.71 -12.48
N ARG A 98 10.25 10.79 -13.49
CA ARG A 98 11.07 11.98 -13.77
C ARG A 98 10.57 12.67 -15.03
N GLY A 99 10.75 13.98 -15.08
CA GLY A 99 10.36 14.78 -16.25
C GLY A 99 8.85 14.98 -16.33
N ARG A 100 8.31 14.94 -17.55
CA ARG A 100 6.88 15.14 -17.82
C ARG A 100 6.16 13.78 -17.84
N ALA A 101 4.89 13.78 -17.45
CA ALA A 101 4.02 12.61 -17.46
C ALA A 101 3.18 12.53 -18.74
N ASP A 102 3.84 12.47 -19.89
CA ASP A 102 3.22 12.54 -21.23
C ASP A 102 3.12 11.18 -21.95
N GLY A 103 3.56 10.09 -21.32
CA GLY A 103 3.46 8.75 -21.90
C GLY A 103 2.20 7.97 -21.51
N ARG A 104 2.31 6.64 -21.53
CA ARG A 104 1.17 5.72 -21.35
C ARG A 104 1.46 4.64 -20.32
N VAL A 105 0.39 4.18 -19.67
CA VAL A 105 0.40 2.99 -18.83
C VAL A 105 -0.31 1.89 -19.59
N ARG A 106 0.39 0.78 -19.85
CA ARG A 106 -0.17 -0.41 -20.49
C ARG A 106 -0.34 -1.52 -19.46
N VAL A 107 -1.54 -2.08 -19.41
CA VAL A 107 -1.93 -3.20 -18.56
C VAL A 107 -2.25 -4.38 -19.47
N THR A 108 -1.57 -5.50 -19.25
CA THR A 108 -1.85 -6.76 -19.95
C THR A 108 -2.17 -7.87 -18.95
N GLY A 109 -2.91 -8.87 -19.39
CA GLY A 109 -3.17 -10.08 -18.61
C GLY A 109 -4.10 -11.03 -19.36
N SER A 110 -4.73 -11.95 -18.63
CA SER A 110 -5.71 -12.91 -19.16
C SER A 110 -7.01 -12.85 -18.36
N ASN A 111 -8.14 -12.87 -19.04
CA ASN A 111 -9.47 -12.94 -18.43
C ASN A 111 -10.32 -14.02 -19.10
N GLY A 112 -11.58 -14.18 -18.67
CA GLY A 112 -12.50 -15.18 -19.23
C GLY A 112 -12.80 -15.04 -20.73
N ALA A 113 -12.51 -13.87 -21.34
CA ALA A 113 -12.68 -13.63 -22.77
C ALA A 113 -11.36 -13.79 -23.56
N GLY A 114 -10.23 -14.09 -22.91
CA GLY A 114 -8.92 -14.26 -23.53
C GLY A 114 -7.91 -13.21 -23.07
N ARG A 115 -7.00 -12.83 -23.98
CA ARG A 115 -5.93 -11.89 -23.67
C ARG A 115 -6.48 -10.48 -23.50
N PHE A 116 -6.16 -9.86 -22.36
CA PHE A 116 -6.46 -8.47 -22.06
C PHE A 116 -5.24 -7.60 -22.36
N ASP A 117 -5.46 -6.48 -23.04
CA ASP A 117 -4.44 -5.49 -23.35
C ASP A 117 -5.10 -4.12 -23.46
N GLN A 118 -4.77 -3.21 -22.53
CA GLN A 118 -5.29 -1.86 -22.49
C GLN A 118 -4.15 -0.89 -22.23
N SER A 119 -4.12 0.21 -22.97
CA SER A 119 -3.12 1.26 -22.81
C SER A 119 -3.81 2.59 -22.60
N MET A 120 -3.45 3.31 -21.54
CA MET A 120 -4.09 4.55 -21.10
C MET A 120 -3.07 5.71 -21.11
N PRO A 121 -3.39 6.87 -21.71
CA PRO A 121 -2.49 8.03 -21.68
C PRO A 121 -2.47 8.68 -20.28
N VAL A 122 -1.29 9.00 -19.77
CA VAL A 122 -1.13 9.66 -18.47
C VAL A 122 -1.38 11.16 -18.56
N ALA A 123 -1.14 11.77 -19.71
CA ALA A 123 -1.38 13.21 -19.93
C ALA A 123 -2.83 13.66 -19.68
N GLN A 124 -3.79 12.72 -19.67
CA GLN A 124 -5.20 13.00 -19.37
C GLN A 124 -5.50 13.01 -17.86
N ALA A 125 -4.54 12.60 -17.02
CA ALA A 125 -4.67 12.69 -15.58
C ALA A 125 -4.43 14.16 -15.15
N ASN A 126 -5.42 14.76 -14.48
CA ASN A 126 -5.29 16.12 -13.96
C ASN A 126 -4.18 16.15 -12.89
N VAL A 127 -2.99 16.59 -13.27
CA VAL A 127 -1.88 16.88 -12.35
C VAL A 127 -2.18 18.20 -11.65
N SER A 128 -3.15 18.20 -10.72
CA SER A 128 -3.41 19.35 -9.83
C SER A 128 -2.37 19.41 -8.71
N GLY A 129 -2.13 20.60 -8.16
CA GLY A 129 -1.39 20.78 -6.90
C GLY A 129 -1.99 20.00 -5.72
N ASP A 130 -3.28 19.65 -5.81
CA ASP A 130 -4.01 18.82 -4.84
C ASP A 130 -3.49 17.37 -4.77
N ASN A 131 -2.75 16.93 -5.81
CA ASN A 131 -2.11 15.61 -5.83
C ASN A 131 -0.90 15.51 -4.88
N ALA A 132 -0.62 16.56 -4.08
CA ALA A 132 0.35 16.53 -3.00
C ALA A 132 0.12 15.33 -2.05
N ALA A 133 -1.12 14.88 -1.85
CA ALA A 133 -1.45 13.70 -1.05
C ALA A 133 -0.82 12.40 -1.59
N LEU A 134 -0.69 12.26 -2.92
CA LEU A 134 -0.17 11.04 -3.56
C LEU A 134 1.29 10.76 -3.15
N ARG A 135 2.08 11.80 -2.88
CA ARG A 135 3.47 11.66 -2.42
C ARG A 135 3.53 10.97 -1.04
N TYR A 136 2.56 11.27 -0.17
CA TYR A 136 2.47 10.69 1.17
C TYR A 136 1.94 9.26 1.10
N LEU A 137 1.00 8.96 0.19
CA LEU A 137 0.52 7.60 -0.03
C LEU A 137 1.67 6.69 -0.50
N TRP A 138 2.46 7.14 -1.49
CA TRP A 138 3.64 6.41 -1.93
C TRP A 138 4.64 6.22 -0.77
N ALA A 139 4.92 7.27 0.01
CA ALA A 139 5.89 7.21 1.10
C ALA A 139 5.44 6.25 2.22
N ARG A 140 4.16 6.29 2.61
CA ARG A 140 3.56 5.36 3.57
C ARG A 140 3.62 3.92 3.07
N GLN A 141 3.28 3.70 1.80
CA GLN A 141 3.37 2.38 1.19
C GLN A 141 4.81 1.85 1.17
N LYS A 142 5.79 2.71 0.82
CA LYS A 142 7.20 2.36 0.81
C LYS A 142 7.71 2.03 2.21
N ILE A 143 7.37 2.84 3.21
CA ILE A 143 7.71 2.60 4.62
C ILE A 143 7.12 1.27 5.07
N ARG A 144 5.84 0.99 4.79
CA ARG A 144 5.22 -0.29 5.17
C ARG A 144 5.97 -1.49 4.59
N VAL A 145 6.27 -1.48 3.30
CA VAL A 145 7.04 -2.56 2.65
C VAL A 145 8.43 -2.73 3.27
N LEU A 146 9.10 -1.62 3.62
CA LEU A 146 10.41 -1.68 4.27
C LEU A 146 10.31 -2.18 5.72
N SER A 147 9.31 -1.76 6.48
CA SER A 147 9.09 -2.20 7.87
C SER A 147 8.72 -3.67 7.93
N ASP A 148 7.83 -4.14 7.06
CA ASP A 148 7.48 -5.56 6.93
C ASP A 148 8.76 -6.38 6.65
N TYR A 149 9.65 -5.89 5.79
CA TYR A 149 10.94 -6.55 5.51
C TYR A 149 11.90 -6.50 6.70
N ASN A 150 12.03 -5.33 7.34
CA ASN A 150 12.94 -5.10 8.46
C ASN A 150 12.61 -5.98 9.67
N HIS A 151 11.32 -6.24 9.93
CA HIS A 151 10.89 -7.11 11.01
C HIS A 151 11.45 -8.54 10.89
N PHE A 152 11.65 -9.03 9.66
CA PHE A 152 12.20 -10.36 9.42
C PHE A 152 13.71 -10.36 9.19
N SER A 153 14.26 -9.34 8.52
CA SER A 153 15.67 -9.33 8.11
C SER A 153 16.59 -8.60 9.09
N GLY A 154 16.06 -7.67 9.90
CA GLY A 154 16.82 -6.86 10.86
C GLY A 154 17.95 -6.02 10.26
N GLN A 155 17.87 -5.68 8.97
CA GLN A 155 18.99 -5.07 8.26
C GLN A 155 19.13 -3.56 8.60
N PRO A 156 20.32 -3.09 9.04
CA PRO A 156 20.55 -1.69 9.37
C PRO A 156 20.24 -0.71 8.23
N GLU A 157 20.47 -1.13 6.99
CA GLU A 157 20.19 -0.32 5.80
C GLU A 157 18.69 -0.09 5.59
N THR A 158 17.85 -1.09 5.87
CA THR A 158 16.39 -0.96 5.79
C THR A 158 15.88 0.03 6.83
N ARG A 159 16.38 -0.06 8.08
CA ARG A 159 16.09 0.90 9.15
C ARG A 159 16.46 2.33 8.72
N LYS A 160 17.66 2.51 8.16
CA LYS A 160 18.11 3.83 7.68
C LYS A 160 17.18 4.39 6.61
N GLN A 161 16.75 3.58 5.64
CA GLN A 161 15.79 4.01 4.61
C GLN A 161 14.44 4.42 5.21
N ILE A 162 13.94 3.70 6.22
CA ILE A 162 12.69 4.05 6.90
C ILE A 162 12.82 5.40 7.60
N VAL A 163 13.92 5.64 8.33
CA VAL A 163 14.20 6.93 8.99
C VAL A 163 14.29 8.05 7.96
N ASP A 164 15.06 7.86 6.88
CA ASP A 164 15.24 8.86 5.83
C ASP A 164 13.90 9.24 5.15
N LEU A 165 13.03 8.25 4.91
CA LEU A 165 11.68 8.50 4.39
C LEU A 165 10.78 9.19 5.41
N GLY A 166 10.82 8.77 6.67
CA GLY A 166 10.07 9.39 7.77
C GLY A 166 10.42 10.88 7.92
N LEU A 167 11.71 11.21 7.90
CA LEU A 167 12.16 12.60 7.97
C LEU A 167 11.81 13.38 6.69
N LYS A 168 12.10 12.84 5.51
CA LYS A 168 11.85 13.50 4.22
C LYS A 168 10.38 13.84 3.98
N TYR A 169 9.48 12.94 4.37
CA TYR A 169 8.04 13.10 4.18
C TYR A 169 7.32 13.54 5.45
N ASN A 170 8.03 13.89 6.53
CA ASN A 170 7.44 14.28 7.80
C ASN A 170 6.38 13.25 8.28
N LEU A 171 6.74 11.97 8.23
CA LEU A 171 5.92 10.85 8.65
C LEU A 171 6.47 10.26 9.96
N LEU A 172 5.55 9.89 10.84
CA LEU A 172 5.85 9.05 12.00
C LEU A 172 6.11 7.63 11.52
N THR A 173 7.15 7.00 12.04
CA THR A 173 7.55 5.63 11.76
C THR A 173 7.93 4.94 13.07
N GLU A 174 8.20 3.63 13.03
CA GLU A 174 8.75 2.91 14.18
C GLU A 174 10.09 3.48 14.72
N PHE A 175 10.79 4.30 13.92
CA PHE A 175 12.11 4.87 14.24
C PHE A 175 12.14 6.40 14.34
N THR A 176 11.01 7.09 14.17
CA THR A 176 10.94 8.56 14.19
C THR A 176 9.86 9.05 15.15
N SER A 177 10.06 10.23 15.73
CA SER A 177 9.12 10.85 16.66
C SER A 177 8.97 12.35 16.41
N PHE A 178 7.78 12.89 16.66
CA PHE A 178 7.56 14.33 16.67
C PHE A 178 7.90 14.89 18.05
N VAL A 179 8.92 15.74 18.10
CA VAL A 179 9.28 16.46 19.32
C VAL A 179 8.96 17.94 19.13
N ALA A 180 8.19 18.50 20.07
CA ALA A 180 7.97 19.93 20.17
C ALA A 180 8.97 20.49 21.18
N VAL A 181 9.87 21.37 20.71
CA VAL A 181 10.81 22.08 21.58
C VAL A 181 10.23 23.46 21.86
N ASP A 182 9.98 23.76 23.13
CA ASP A 182 9.61 25.11 23.58
C ASP A 182 10.89 25.88 23.96
N HIS A 183 11.05 27.07 23.39
CA HIS A 183 12.18 27.97 23.66
C HIS A 183 11.83 29.06 24.69
N SER A 184 10.72 28.92 25.43
CA SER A 184 10.37 29.87 26.48
C SER A 184 11.42 29.87 27.61
N ARG A 185 12.02 31.04 27.86
CA ARG A 185 12.68 31.31 29.14
C ARG A 185 11.58 31.57 30.18
N PRO A 186 11.68 31.08 31.43
CA PRO A 186 10.63 31.22 32.45
C PRO A 186 10.16 32.65 32.79
N ALA A 187 10.81 33.68 32.25
CA ALA A 187 10.56 35.08 32.58
C ALA A 187 9.70 35.86 31.57
N ASP A 188 9.34 35.31 30.41
CA ASP A 188 8.67 36.07 29.34
C ASP A 188 7.18 35.68 29.19
N LYS A 189 6.38 35.99 30.22
CA LYS A 189 4.92 35.86 30.19
C LYS A 189 4.31 36.98 29.32
N GLY A 190 4.30 36.82 28.00
CA GLY A 190 3.60 37.79 27.16
C GLY A 190 3.70 37.67 25.65
N ARG A 191 4.49 36.74 25.08
CA ARG A 191 4.61 36.59 23.62
C ARG A 191 4.01 35.29 23.13
N SER A 192 3.31 35.38 21.99
CA SER A 192 2.62 34.29 21.33
C SER A 192 3.56 33.12 21.08
N LEU A 193 3.11 31.94 21.50
CA LEU A 193 3.83 30.67 21.38
C LEU A 193 3.96 30.30 19.89
N GLN A 194 5.14 30.45 19.32
CA GLN A 194 5.45 29.85 18.02
C GLN A 194 6.00 28.44 18.27
N LYS A 195 5.09 27.46 18.40
CA LYS A 195 5.44 26.05 18.60
C LYS A 195 5.94 25.47 17.28
N SER A 196 7.24 25.18 17.17
CA SER A 196 7.80 24.51 15.99
C SER A 196 7.87 22.99 16.24
N MET A 197 7.17 22.20 15.41
CA MET A 197 7.19 20.74 15.48
C MET A 197 8.32 20.21 14.59
N HIS A 198 9.25 19.44 15.17
CA HIS A 198 10.33 18.80 14.44
C HIS A 198 10.16 17.28 14.49
N ASN A 199 10.34 16.61 13.35
CA ASN A 199 10.47 15.16 13.31
C ASN A 199 11.94 14.81 13.58
N THR A 200 12.21 13.99 14.59
CA THR A 200 13.57 13.60 14.98
C THR A 200 13.69 12.08 15.05
N SER A 201 14.90 11.56 14.84
CA SER A 201 15.21 10.14 15.03
C SER A 201 15.32 9.84 16.51
N GLY A 202 14.58 8.87 17.01
CA GLY A 202 14.58 8.46 18.42
C GLY A 202 13.76 7.20 18.63
N SER A 203 14.09 6.43 19.67
CA SER A 203 13.33 5.23 20.07
C SER A 203 12.00 5.65 20.69
N VAL A 204 10.90 5.37 20.01
CA VAL A 204 9.53 5.58 20.51
C VAL A 204 9.06 4.28 21.21
N PRO A 205 8.50 4.34 22.42
CA PRO A 205 7.81 3.19 23.02
C PRO A 205 6.56 2.86 22.20
N GLU A 206 6.33 1.58 21.91
CA GLU A 206 5.23 1.10 21.07
C GLU A 206 3.85 1.61 21.58
N PRO A 207 3.09 2.35 20.75
CA PRO A 207 1.71 2.62 21.04
C PRO A 207 0.86 1.39 20.70
N HIS A 208 0.10 0.94 21.69
CA HIS A 208 -1.01 0.01 21.50
C HIS A 208 -2.07 0.66 20.62
N GLU A 209 -2.66 -0.18 19.78
CA GLU A 209 -3.38 0.11 18.54
C GLU A 209 -4.39 1.29 18.53
N TRP A 210 -4.72 1.69 17.29
CA TRP A 210 -5.78 2.58 16.81
C TRP A 210 -5.48 4.10 16.79
N SER A 211 -5.09 4.61 15.61
CA SER A 211 -5.34 6.02 15.23
C SER A 211 -5.48 6.23 13.71
N LEU A 212 -6.71 6.00 13.25
CA LEU A 212 -7.57 6.80 12.35
C LEU A 212 -7.03 7.53 11.07
N ILE A 213 -7.63 7.10 9.94
CA ILE A 213 -8.50 7.83 8.96
C ILE A 213 -7.93 8.65 7.76
N ALA A 214 -8.55 8.33 6.59
CA ALA A 214 -8.86 9.09 5.35
C ALA A 214 -7.73 9.44 4.36
N LEU A 215 -7.97 9.53 3.04
CA LEU A 215 -8.93 8.98 2.06
C LEU A 215 -8.32 9.36 0.69
N GLY A 216 -8.36 8.48 -0.31
CA GLY A 216 -7.97 8.83 -1.69
C GLY A 216 -7.33 7.67 -2.44
N VAL A 217 -8.09 6.60 -2.64
CA VAL A 217 -7.68 5.47 -3.49
C VAL A 217 -7.80 5.92 -4.95
N LEU A 218 -6.69 5.96 -5.68
CA LEU A 218 -6.73 6.01 -7.14
C LEU A 218 -7.20 4.63 -7.61
N LEU A 219 -8.49 4.54 -7.89
CA LEU A 219 -9.18 3.30 -8.21
C LEU A 219 -9.02 3.01 -9.71
N LEU A 220 -7.86 2.48 -10.07
CA LEU A 220 -7.58 1.87 -11.37
C LEU A 220 -8.03 0.40 -11.24
N VAL A 221 -9.31 0.08 -11.39
CA VAL A 221 -9.83 -0.55 -12.62
C VAL A 221 -11.38 -0.52 -12.65
N PHE A 222 -12.05 -0.01 -11.61
CA PHE A 222 -13.53 -0.01 -11.56
C PHE A 222 -14.14 0.87 -12.64
N LEU A 223 -13.48 1.94 -13.08
CA LEU A 223 -13.97 2.80 -14.17
C LEU A 223 -13.92 2.15 -15.57
N LEU A 224 -13.10 1.11 -15.78
CA LEU A 224 -13.06 0.38 -17.05
C LEU A 224 -14.12 -0.73 -17.13
N PHE A 225 -14.56 -1.28 -15.99
CA PHE A 225 -15.60 -2.30 -15.96
C PHE A 225 -17.00 -1.75 -15.63
N ALA A 226 -17.11 -0.67 -14.83
CA ALA A 226 -18.41 -0.04 -14.56
C ALA A 226 -18.99 0.71 -15.77
N ASN A 227 -18.14 1.15 -16.71
CA ASN A 227 -18.57 1.84 -17.92
C ASN A 227 -18.87 0.90 -19.10
N LYS A 228 -18.78 -0.42 -18.90
CA LYS A 228 -19.31 -1.44 -19.81
C LYS A 228 -20.40 -2.25 -19.09
N GLY A 229 -21.51 -1.57 -18.82
CA GLY A 229 -22.77 -2.25 -18.56
C GLY A 229 -23.19 -3.07 -19.78
N ALA A 230 -22.99 -4.38 -19.72
CA ALA A 230 -23.77 -5.42 -20.40
C ALA A 230 -23.18 -6.80 -20.07
N PHE A 231 -23.44 -7.31 -18.87
CA PHE A 231 -23.51 -8.76 -18.66
C PHE A 231 -24.93 -9.09 -18.22
N HIS A 232 -25.83 -9.11 -19.21
CA HIS A 232 -27.06 -9.89 -19.15
C HIS A 232 -26.79 -11.18 -19.90
N ALA A 233 -26.67 -12.28 -19.16
CA ALA A 233 -27.11 -13.65 -19.48
C ALA A 233 -26.52 -14.59 -18.42
#